data_AF-A0A9D1M9M2-F1
#
_entry.id   AF-A0A9D1M9M2-F1
#
_cell.length_a   1.000
_cell.length_b   1.000
_cell.length_c   1.000
_cell.angle_alpha   90.00
_cell.angle_beta   90.00
_cell.angle_gamma   90.00
#
_symmetry.space_group_name_H-M   'P 1'
#
loop_
_entity.id
_entity.type
_entity.pdbx_description
1 polymer ?
#
loop_
_entity_poly.entity_id
_entity_poly.type
_entity_poly.pdbx_seq_one_letter_code
_entity_poly.pdbx_strand_id
1 'polypeptide(L)'
;MEGYYTGRISSIDAKHGFVKVTYPQENNIVSGWLPLLGNEYNVPEVGALVATILDEKGEGVCLGKIFSYGQPPPVSDGYGKAFAGVKITAKDGTVNIDLGGASVVYRKSTGTLKLSAEKIVLDGYDPT
;
A
#
# COMPACT_ATOMS: atom_id res chain seq x y z
N MET A 1 20.51 -17.81 5.65
CA MET A 1 20.32 -16.72 4.67
C MET A 1 20.35 -15.44 5.48
N GLU A 2 21.44 -14.69 5.48
CA GLU A 2 21.58 -13.47 6.28
C GLU A 2 21.71 -12.26 5.36
N GLY A 3 20.96 -11.19 5.65
CA GLY A 3 21.04 -9.92 4.94
C GLY A 3 19.75 -9.54 4.23
N TYR A 4 19.90 -8.70 3.20
CA TYR A 4 18.80 -8.15 2.41
C TYR A 4 18.43 -9.09 1.27
N TYR A 5 17.13 -9.38 1.14
CA TYR A 5 16.58 -10.21 0.07
C TYR A 5 15.37 -9.57 -0.56
N THR A 6 15.13 -9.90 -1.83
CA THR A 6 13.86 -9.63 -2.51
C THR A 6 13.19 -10.94 -2.88
N GLY A 7 11.86 -11.00 -2.73
CA GLY A 7 11.09 -12.21 -2.98
C GLY A 7 9.63 -11.91 -3.20
N ARG A 8 8.82 -12.94 -3.44
CA ARG A 8 7.38 -12.81 -3.69
C ARG A 8 6.59 -13.38 -2.54
N ILE A 9 5.51 -12.70 -2.13
CA ILE A 9 4.61 -13.24 -1.11
C ILE A 9 4.04 -14.57 -1.56
N SER A 10 4.13 -15.59 -0.71
CA SER A 10 3.58 -16.94 -0.96
C SER A 10 2.43 -17.29 -0.02
N SER A 11 2.35 -16.67 1.16
CA SER A 11 1.25 -16.85 2.12
C SER A 11 1.08 -15.63 3.01
N ILE A 12 -0.14 -15.45 3.53
CA ILE A 12 -0.52 -14.31 4.36
C ILE A 12 -1.26 -14.81 5.60
N ASP A 13 -0.82 -14.36 6.77
CA ASP A 13 -1.60 -14.40 8.01
C ASP A 13 -2.06 -12.97 8.32
N ALA A 14 -3.21 -12.62 7.76
CA ALA A 14 -3.77 -11.27 7.84
C ALA A 14 -4.15 -10.89 9.28
N LYS A 15 -4.53 -11.86 10.12
CA LYS A 15 -4.95 -11.61 11.50
C LYS A 15 -3.81 -11.13 12.36
N HIS A 16 -2.60 -11.63 12.12
CA HIS A 16 -1.42 -11.29 12.92
C HIS A 16 -0.44 -10.36 12.20
N GLY A 17 -0.64 -10.07 10.91
CA GLY A 17 0.25 -9.21 10.13
C GLY A 17 1.56 -9.89 9.72
N PHE A 18 1.51 -11.19 9.43
CA PHE A 18 2.67 -11.98 8.99
C PHE A 18 2.53 -12.44 7.55
N VAL A 19 3.66 -12.66 6.89
CA VAL A 19 3.72 -13.20 5.53
C VAL A 19 4.80 -14.26 5.41
N LYS A 20 4.65 -15.14 4.42
CA LYS A 20 5.75 -15.96 3.91
C LYS A 20 6.21 -15.43 2.56
N VAL A 21 7.50 -15.53 2.29
CA VAL A 21 8.13 -15.03 1.07
C VAL A 21 8.87 -16.18 0.39
N THR A 22 8.61 -16.37 -0.90
CA THR A 22 9.43 -17.24 -1.76
C THR A 22 10.56 -16.40 -2.36
N TYR A 23 11.78 -16.92 -2.29
CA TYR A 23 12.98 -16.29 -2.83
C TYR A 23 13.46 -17.01 -4.10
N PRO A 24 13.14 -16.53 -5.31
CA PRO A 24 13.49 -17.23 -6.55
C PRO A 24 15.00 -17.39 -6.77
N GLN A 25 15.79 -16.44 -6.30
CA GLN A 25 17.26 -16.48 -6.40
C GLN A 25 17.89 -17.51 -5.44
N GLU A 26 17.15 -17.92 -4.41
CA GLU A 26 17.57 -18.89 -3.41
C GLU A 26 16.86 -20.23 -3.66
N ASN A 27 16.87 -20.73 -4.89
CA ASN A 27 16.21 -21.98 -5.29
C ASN A 27 14.72 -22.08 -4.89
N ASN A 28 14.00 -20.95 -4.89
CA ASN A 28 12.60 -20.86 -4.44
C ASN A 28 12.38 -21.29 -2.98
N ILE A 29 13.38 -21.15 -2.11
CA ILE A 29 13.21 -21.31 -0.66
C ILE A 29 12.06 -20.41 -0.18
N VAL A 30 11.23 -20.96 0.70
CA VAL A 30 10.13 -20.25 1.36
C VAL A 30 10.55 -19.92 2.79
N SER A 31 10.39 -18.65 3.19
CA SER A 31 10.68 -18.19 4.54
C SER A 31 9.77 -18.83 5.59
N GLY A 32 10.17 -18.70 6.86
CA GLY A 32 9.24 -18.74 7.99
C GLY A 32 8.21 -17.60 7.93
N TRP A 33 7.36 -17.51 8.95
CA TRP A 33 6.45 -16.37 9.08
C TRP A 33 7.24 -15.12 9.47
N LEU A 34 7.23 -14.11 8.60
CA LEU A 34 7.88 -12.83 8.81
C LEU A 34 6.83 -11.77 9.17
N PRO A 35 6.99 -11.03 10.27
CA PRO A 35 6.13 -9.89 10.57
C PRO A 35 6.30 -8.79 9.52
N LEU A 36 5.22 -8.05 9.28
CA LEU A 36 5.23 -6.77 8.57
C LEU A 36 5.47 -5.61 9.54
N LEU A 37 5.85 -4.45 8.99
CA LEU A 37 5.93 -3.21 9.78
C LEU A 37 4.54 -2.78 10.27
N GLY A 38 4.44 -2.45 11.56
CA GLY A 38 3.17 -2.12 12.23
C GLY A 38 2.72 -0.67 12.13
N ASN A 39 3.35 0.15 11.29
CA ASN A 39 2.99 1.57 11.13
C ASN A 39 1.67 1.76 10.35
N GLU A 40 1.32 0.82 9.48
CA GLU A 40 0.07 0.82 8.72
C GLU A 40 -0.38 -0.61 8.43
N TYR A 41 -1.69 -0.87 8.42
CA TYR A 41 -2.23 -2.14 7.94
C TYR A 41 -2.22 -2.17 6.40
N ASN A 42 -1.07 -2.53 5.82
CA ASN A 42 -0.82 -2.60 4.38
C ASN A 42 -0.22 -3.96 4.00
N VAL A 43 -1.04 -5.01 4.12
CA VAL A 43 -0.62 -6.38 3.83
C VAL A 43 -0.50 -6.57 2.31
N PRO A 44 0.68 -6.95 1.78
CA PRO A 44 0.85 -7.20 0.35
C PRO A 44 0.09 -8.45 -0.11
N GLU A 45 -0.45 -8.43 -1.34
CA GLU A 45 -1.07 -9.60 -1.96
C GLU A 45 -0.07 -10.73 -2.27
N VAL A 46 -0.57 -11.96 -2.33
CA VAL A 46 0.20 -13.12 -2.82
C VAL A 46 0.74 -12.80 -4.22
N GLY A 47 2.01 -13.09 -4.44
CA GLY A 47 2.74 -12.79 -5.67
C GLY A 47 3.39 -11.40 -5.71
N ALA A 48 3.02 -10.48 -4.82
CA ALA A 48 3.67 -9.16 -4.73
C ALA A 48 5.16 -9.32 -4.41
N LEU A 49 6.00 -8.60 -5.14
CA LEU A 49 7.43 -8.51 -4.86
C LEU A 49 7.65 -7.56 -3.66
N VAL A 50 8.45 -8.03 -2.71
CA VAL A 50 8.73 -7.41 -1.42
C VAL A 50 10.23 -7.46 -1.11
N ALA A 51 10.66 -6.67 -0.14
CA ALA A 51 11.97 -6.75 0.47
C ALA A 51 11.91 -7.34 1.88
N THR A 52 12.93 -8.10 2.26
CA THR A 52 13.07 -8.68 3.61
C THR A 52 14.49 -8.48 4.13
N ILE A 53 14.66 -8.38 5.44
CA ILE A 53 15.95 -8.48 6.11
C ILE A 53 15.90 -9.72 7.00
N LEU A 54 16.88 -10.60 6.85
CA LEU A 54 16.97 -11.87 7.57
C LEU A 54 18.28 -11.98 8.35
N ASP A 55 18.24 -12.70 9.48
CA ASP A 55 19.42 -13.09 10.25
C ASP A 55 20.01 -14.44 9.78
N GLU A 56 21.09 -14.90 10.41
CA GLU A 56 21.75 -16.17 10.07
C GLU A 56 20.82 -17.40 10.10
N LYS A 57 19.74 -17.36 10.91
CA LYS A 57 18.75 -18.44 11.04
C LYS A 57 17.62 -18.34 10.03
N GLY A 58 17.57 -17.27 9.23
CA GLY A 58 16.48 -16.99 8.30
C GLY A 58 15.22 -16.45 8.98
N GLU A 59 15.33 -16.01 10.24
CA GLU A 59 14.32 -15.21 10.93
C GLU A 59 14.50 -13.74 10.53
N GLY A 60 13.46 -12.91 10.65
CA GLY A 60 13.60 -11.51 10.26
C GLY A 60 12.28 -10.78 10.08
N VAL A 61 12.27 -9.79 9.18
CA VAL A 61 11.13 -8.89 8.94
C VAL A 61 10.89 -8.68 7.45
N CYS A 62 9.62 -8.58 7.06
CA CYS A 62 9.22 -8.13 5.74
C CYS A 62 8.99 -6.61 5.76
N LEU A 63 9.73 -5.90 4.91
CA LEU A 63 9.65 -4.43 4.80
C LEU A 63 8.45 -3.96 3.95
N GLY A 64 7.71 -4.89 3.37
CA GLY A 64 6.56 -4.61 2.51
C GLY A 64 6.90 -4.54 1.03
N LYS A 65 5.96 -4.04 0.23
CA LYS A 65 6.10 -3.93 -1.23
C LYS A 65 7.21 -2.97 -1.61
N ILE A 66 7.97 -3.35 -2.62
CA ILE A 66 8.90 -2.46 -3.31
C ILE A 66 8.38 -2.17 -4.72
N PHE A 67 8.90 -1.12 -5.36
CA PHE A 67 8.55 -0.83 -6.75
C PHE A 67 9.47 -1.60 -7.70
N SER A 68 8.90 -2.03 -8.83
CA SER A 68 9.65 -2.58 -9.98
C SER A 68 8.84 -2.40 -11.26
N TYR A 69 9.37 -2.80 -12.41
CA TYR A 69 8.64 -2.72 -13.69
C TYR A 69 7.28 -3.45 -13.66
N GLY A 70 7.16 -4.56 -12.91
CA GLY A 70 5.92 -5.31 -12.77
C GLY A 70 4.97 -4.80 -11.68
N GLN A 71 5.39 -3.80 -10.91
CA GLN A 71 4.64 -3.18 -9.80
C GLN A 71 5.13 -1.72 -9.66
N PRO A 72 4.76 -0.88 -10.64
CA PRO A 72 5.19 0.51 -10.68
C PRO A 72 4.50 1.34 -9.59
N PRO A 73 5.03 2.53 -9.26
CA PRO A 73 4.34 3.46 -8.38
C PRO A 73 3.00 3.92 -8.99
N PRO A 74 1.99 4.27 -8.15
CA PRO A 74 0.67 4.67 -8.62
C PRO A 74 0.64 6.06 -9.27
N VAL A 75 1.70 6.85 -9.08
CA VAL A 75 1.93 8.17 -9.70
C VAL A 75 3.43 8.31 -9.99
N SER A 76 3.77 9.10 -11.00
CA SER A 76 5.16 9.40 -11.36
C SER A 76 5.68 10.73 -10.77
N ASP A 77 4.81 11.48 -10.08
CA ASP A 77 5.12 12.79 -9.52
C ASP A 77 4.13 13.14 -8.39
N GLY A 78 4.58 13.92 -7.40
CA GLY A 78 3.85 14.20 -6.17
C GLY A 78 3.69 12.98 -5.26
N TYR A 79 2.74 13.07 -4.32
CA TYR A 79 2.36 11.95 -3.45
C TYR A 79 1.27 11.11 -4.11
N GLY A 80 1.38 9.78 -4.01
CA GLY A 80 0.34 8.85 -4.44
C GLY A 80 0.30 7.59 -3.60
N LYS A 81 -0.89 7.22 -3.15
CA LYS A 81 -1.15 5.98 -2.42
C LYS A 81 -2.40 5.32 -2.98
N ALA A 82 -2.32 4.03 -3.30
CA ALA A 82 -3.43 3.25 -3.85
C ALA A 82 -3.63 1.99 -3.02
N PHE A 83 -4.87 1.72 -2.61
CA PHE A 83 -5.26 0.57 -1.80
C PHE A 83 -6.75 0.30 -1.96
N ALA A 84 -7.16 -0.98 -2.03
CA ALA A 84 -8.56 -1.39 -2.07
C ALA A 84 -9.46 -0.61 -3.05
N GLY A 85 -8.94 -0.26 -4.24
CA GLY A 85 -9.66 0.52 -5.25
C GLY A 85 -9.72 2.04 -4.99
N VAL A 86 -9.20 2.50 -3.86
CA VAL A 86 -9.05 3.92 -3.51
C VAL A 86 -7.68 4.42 -3.96
N LYS A 87 -7.63 5.64 -4.49
CA LYS A 87 -6.38 6.34 -4.82
C LYS A 87 -6.37 7.74 -4.20
N ILE A 88 -5.38 8.00 -3.36
CA ILE A 88 -5.09 9.33 -2.80
C ILE A 88 -3.89 9.90 -3.56
N THR A 89 -4.02 11.10 -4.09
CA THR A 89 -2.91 11.83 -4.72
C THR A 89 -2.83 13.26 -4.23
N ALA A 90 -1.61 13.78 -4.04
CA ALA A 90 -1.39 15.18 -3.74
C ALA A 90 -0.23 15.76 -4.57
N LYS A 91 -0.48 16.86 -5.27
CA LYS A 91 0.51 17.58 -6.08
C LYS A 91 0.10 19.04 -6.24
N ASP A 92 1.04 19.97 -6.15
CA ASP A 92 0.86 21.40 -6.41
C ASP A 92 -0.36 22.02 -5.70
N GLY A 93 -0.56 21.66 -4.43
CA GLY A 93 -1.70 22.14 -3.63
C GLY A 93 -3.07 21.58 -4.06
N THR A 94 -3.10 20.58 -4.92
CA THR A 94 -4.29 19.79 -5.25
C THR A 94 -4.24 18.44 -4.53
N VAL A 95 -5.29 18.11 -3.79
CA VAL A 95 -5.49 16.78 -3.18
C VAL A 95 -6.70 16.14 -3.83
N ASN A 96 -6.56 14.90 -4.27
CA ASN A 96 -7.64 14.08 -4.81
C ASN A 96 -7.74 12.77 -4.02
N ILE A 97 -8.96 12.42 -3.63
CA ILE A 97 -9.33 11.10 -3.14
C ILE A 97 -10.31 10.53 -4.17
N ASP A 98 -9.85 9.56 -4.95
CA ASP A 98 -10.64 8.78 -5.89
C ASP A 98 -11.10 7.49 -5.20
N LEU A 99 -12.41 7.26 -5.20
CA LEU A 99 -13.08 6.16 -4.51
C LEU A 99 -13.63 5.10 -5.48
N GLY A 100 -13.28 5.15 -6.78
CA GLY A 100 -13.75 4.18 -7.77
C GLY A 100 -15.21 4.40 -8.20
N GLY A 101 -15.63 5.65 -8.34
CA GLY A 101 -17.00 6.05 -8.70
C GLY A 101 -17.47 7.33 -8.02
N ALA A 102 -16.76 7.74 -6.97
CA ALA A 102 -16.90 9.03 -6.33
C ALA A 102 -15.53 9.68 -6.15
N SER A 103 -15.49 11.01 -5.97
CA SER A 103 -14.24 11.72 -5.74
C SER A 103 -14.42 12.94 -4.84
N VAL A 104 -13.38 13.24 -4.06
CA VAL A 104 -13.22 14.49 -3.33
C VAL A 104 -11.94 15.16 -3.82
N VAL A 105 -12.06 16.38 -4.35
CA VAL A 105 -10.92 17.14 -4.86
C VAL A 105 -10.88 18.52 -4.22
N TYR A 106 -9.78 18.83 -3.53
CA TYR A 106 -9.50 20.19 -3.07
C TYR A 106 -8.39 20.80 -3.90
N ARG A 107 -8.57 22.05 -4.36
CA ARG A 107 -7.55 22.85 -5.07
C ARG A 107 -7.27 24.12 -4.30
N LYS A 108 -6.06 24.23 -3.75
CA LYS A 108 -5.61 25.41 -3.00
C LYS A 108 -5.57 26.66 -3.88
N SER A 109 -5.15 26.55 -5.14
CA SER A 109 -5.01 27.68 -6.07
C SER A 109 -6.32 28.44 -6.31
N THR A 110 -7.45 27.73 -6.25
CA THR A 110 -8.79 28.31 -6.46
C THR A 110 -9.65 28.31 -5.20
N GLY A 111 -9.14 27.78 -4.08
CA GLY A 111 -9.91 27.57 -2.85
C GLY A 111 -11.12 26.66 -3.01
N THR A 112 -11.15 25.79 -4.03
CA THR A 112 -12.35 25.03 -4.41
C THR A 112 -12.30 23.60 -3.88
N LEU A 113 -13.39 23.18 -3.23
CA LEU A 113 -13.71 21.77 -2.96
C LEU A 113 -14.72 21.28 -3.99
N LYS A 114 -14.39 20.20 -4.71
CA LYS A 114 -15.29 19.52 -5.65
C LYS A 114 -15.62 18.14 -5.12
N LEU A 115 -16.92 17.85 -5.02
CA LEU A 115 -17.48 16.55 -4.71
C LEU A 115 -18.11 15.97 -5.98
N SER A 116 -17.94 14.68 -6.23
CA SER A 116 -18.59 13.96 -7.33
C SER A 116 -19.02 12.59 -6.86
N ALA A 117 -20.29 12.24 -7.09
CA ALA A 117 -20.87 10.93 -6.84
C ALA A 117 -22.23 10.88 -7.56
N GLU A 118 -22.85 9.69 -7.62
CA GLU A 118 -24.24 9.54 -8.08
C GLU A 118 -25.23 10.35 -7.23
N LYS A 119 -25.04 10.35 -5.91
CA LYS A 119 -25.81 11.12 -4.94
C LYS A 119 -24.86 11.75 -3.93
N ILE A 120 -25.04 13.04 -3.67
CA ILE A 120 -24.32 13.78 -2.63
C ILE A 120 -25.36 14.24 -1.62
N VAL A 121 -25.20 13.83 -0.36
CA VAL A 121 -26.03 14.27 0.76
C VAL A 121 -25.19 15.17 1.65
N LEU A 122 -25.70 16.36 1.96
CA LEU A 122 -25.09 17.30 2.88
C LEU A 122 -26.02 17.44 4.09
N ASP A 123 -25.81 16.59 5.09
CA ASP A 123 -26.53 16.69 6.35
C ASP A 123 -25.86 17.79 7.18
N GLY A 124 -26.52 18.94 7.27
CA GLY A 124 -26.13 19.99 8.20
C GLY A 124 -26.34 19.49 9.63
N TYR A 125 -25.42 19.83 10.54
CA TYR A 125 -25.72 19.74 11.96
C TYR A 125 -26.81 20.76 12.29
N ASP A 126 -28.00 20.29 12.68
CA ASP A 126 -29.08 21.12 13.24
C ASP A 126 -28.99 21.03 14.78
N PRO A 127 -28.55 22.10 15.48
CA PRO A 127 -28.46 22.12 16.93
C PRO A 127 -29.81 22.29 17.65
N THR A 128 -30.96 22.26 16.95
CA THR A 128 -32.28 22.46 17.58
C THR A 128 -32.81 21.26 18.36
#